data_AF-A0A1Q7DCP4-F1
#
_entry.id   AF-A0A1Q7DCP4-F1
#
_cell.length_a   1.000
_cell.length_b   1.000
_cell.length_c   1.000
_cell.angle_alpha   90.00
_cell.angle_beta   90.00
_cell.angle_gamma   90.00
#
_symmetry.space_group_name_H-M   'P 1'
#
loop_
_entity.id
_entity.type
_entity.pdbx_description
1 polymer ?
#
loop_
_entity_poly.entity_id
_entity_poly.type
_entity_poly.pdbx_seq_one_letter_code
_entity_poly.pdbx_strand_id
1 'polypeptide(L)'
;MSGQSAGGAADAQPRPLGEEIALAGGQQQAQAAAGVAAPSMLPPPGAGAGAGVGVAGGVTVWQPNRTVNALWSINQSRNSWVGFAGAGWTKLANNSDSAIVAMTILVSHALVTQTAVGYRTEADGMIHEMYVW
;
A
#
# COMPACT_ATOMS: atom_id res chain seq x y z
N MET A 1 -25.95 30.14 59.85
CA MET A 1 -25.94 28.67 59.73
C MET A 1 -27.29 28.23 59.19
N SER A 2 -27.35 27.98 57.88
CA SER A 2 -28.49 27.34 57.22
C SER A 2 -27.89 26.54 56.06
N GLY A 3 -27.39 25.34 56.38
CA GLY A 3 -27.15 24.30 55.40
C GLY A 3 -28.36 23.39 55.38
N GLN A 4 -28.79 22.97 54.18
CA GLN A 4 -29.36 21.65 53.98
C GLN A 4 -29.24 21.30 52.50
N SER A 5 -28.27 20.43 52.20
CA SER A 5 -28.19 19.68 50.96
C SER A 5 -29.09 18.45 51.04
N ALA A 6 -29.77 18.14 49.93
CA ALA A 6 -30.20 16.82 49.47
C ALA A 6 -30.49 17.02 47.96
N GLY A 7 -29.92 16.32 46.99
CA GLY A 7 -29.59 14.91 46.92
C GLY A 7 -30.47 14.32 45.81
N GLY A 8 -29.87 13.71 44.77
CA GLY A 8 -30.60 12.91 43.77
C GLY A 8 -30.07 13.04 42.35
N ALA A 9 -29.34 12.02 41.92
CA ALA A 9 -28.72 11.90 40.60
C ALA A 9 -29.67 11.35 39.52
N ALA A 10 -29.21 11.47 38.27
CA ALA A 10 -29.61 10.74 37.06
C ALA A 10 -30.85 11.23 36.30
N ASP A 11 -30.64 11.86 35.14
CA ASP A 11 -31.09 11.33 33.84
C ASP A 11 -30.53 12.22 32.70
N ALA A 12 -29.30 11.93 32.27
CA ALA A 12 -28.72 12.51 31.07
C ALA A 12 -29.31 11.77 29.85
N GLN A 13 -30.48 12.21 29.38
CA GLN A 13 -31.06 11.66 28.15
C GLN A 13 -30.16 11.98 26.94
N PRO A 14 -29.80 10.99 26.11
CA PRO A 14 -29.14 11.24 24.83
C PRO A 14 -30.10 11.98 23.88
N ARG A 15 -29.60 13.02 23.22
CA ARG A 15 -30.41 13.85 22.31
C ARG A 15 -30.92 13.00 21.13
N PRO A 16 -32.21 13.11 20.73
CA PRO A 16 -32.74 12.37 19.60
C PRO A 16 -32.11 12.84 18.28
N LEU A 17 -31.69 11.88 17.44
CA LEU A 17 -31.15 12.09 16.08
C LEU A 17 -32.28 12.45 15.09
N GLY A 18 -33.00 13.55 15.34
CA GLY A 18 -34.24 13.86 14.63
C GLY A 18 -34.10 14.72 13.38
N GLU A 19 -33.12 15.62 13.28
CA GLU A 19 -33.17 16.70 12.29
C GLU A 19 -31.88 16.96 11.50
N GLU A 20 -30.80 16.18 11.70
CA GLU A 20 -29.53 16.35 10.96
C GLU A 20 -29.30 15.32 9.82
N ILE A 21 -30.22 14.35 9.64
CA ILE A 21 -30.14 13.34 8.55
C ILE A 21 -30.90 13.82 7.28
N ALA A 22 -31.40 15.06 7.26
CA ALA A 22 -32.22 15.58 6.18
C ALA A 22 -31.45 16.23 5.01
N LEU A 23 -30.22 15.79 4.73
CA LEU A 23 -29.49 16.20 3.51
C LEU A 23 -28.95 15.01 2.71
N ALA A 24 -29.76 13.97 2.57
CA ALA A 24 -29.50 12.87 1.64
C ALA A 24 -30.80 12.45 0.92
N GLY A 25 -31.38 13.37 0.15
CA GLY A 25 -32.64 13.10 -0.55
C GLY A 25 -32.85 14.02 -1.73
N GLY A 26 -31.92 14.01 -2.70
CA GLY A 26 -32.02 14.87 -3.87
C GLY A 26 -31.22 14.39 -5.07
N GLN A 27 -31.92 13.65 -5.95
CA GLN A 27 -31.65 13.48 -7.38
C GLN A 27 -30.61 12.41 -7.80
N GLN A 28 -31.12 11.19 -8.00
CA GLN A 28 -30.54 10.20 -8.91
C GLN A 28 -30.63 10.73 -10.35
N GLN A 29 -29.51 11.20 -10.90
CA GLN A 29 -29.26 11.17 -12.34
C GLN A 29 -28.25 10.07 -12.61
N ALA A 30 -28.69 9.04 -13.33
CA ALA A 30 -27.88 7.91 -13.74
C ALA A 30 -26.73 8.40 -14.64
N GLN A 31 -25.53 8.48 -14.06
CA GLN A 31 -24.28 8.58 -14.80
C GLN A 31 -23.65 7.19 -14.85
N ALA A 32 -23.42 6.69 -16.06
CA ALA A 32 -22.85 5.39 -16.34
C ALA A 32 -21.58 5.16 -15.50
N ALA A 33 -21.60 4.12 -14.66
CA ALA A 33 -20.47 3.73 -13.83
C ALA A 33 -19.34 3.21 -14.72
N ALA A 34 -18.40 4.08 -15.08
CA ALA A 34 -17.04 3.63 -15.36
C ALA A 34 -16.54 2.98 -14.05
N GLY A 35 -16.26 1.67 -14.11
CA GLY A 35 -16.01 0.83 -12.95
C GLY A 35 -15.03 1.47 -11.97
N VAL A 36 -15.51 1.76 -10.77
CA VAL A 36 -14.67 2.08 -9.63
C VAL A 36 -13.82 0.83 -9.37
N ALA A 37 -12.54 0.88 -9.70
CA ALA A 37 -11.57 -0.14 -9.33
C ALA A 37 -11.43 -0.11 -7.80
N ALA A 38 -12.34 -0.79 -7.10
CA ALA A 38 -12.25 -0.97 -5.66
C ALA A 38 -10.99 -1.80 -5.36
N PRO A 39 -10.23 -1.47 -4.29
CA PRO A 39 -9.14 -2.31 -3.84
C PRO A 39 -9.67 -3.73 -3.60
N SER A 40 -9.16 -4.68 -4.37
CA SER A 40 -9.51 -6.08 -4.25
C SER A 40 -8.28 -6.86 -3.83
N MET A 41 -8.46 -7.89 -3.02
CA MET A 41 -7.41 -8.85 -2.66
C MET A 41 -6.96 -9.72 -3.84
N LEU A 42 -7.66 -9.65 -4.99
CA LEU A 42 -7.28 -10.38 -6.19
C LEU A 42 -6.14 -9.65 -6.92
N PRO A 43 -5.12 -10.39 -7.41
CA PRO A 43 -4.06 -9.79 -8.20
C PRO A 43 -4.63 -9.20 -9.51
N PRO A 44 -4.06 -8.10 -10.04
CA PRO A 44 -4.36 -7.53 -11.33
C PRO A 44 -4.26 -8.61 -12.42
N PRO A 45 -5.20 -8.64 -13.37
CA PRO A 45 -5.10 -9.49 -14.53
C PRO A 45 -3.76 -9.21 -15.25
N GLY A 46 -2.87 -10.21 -15.29
CA GLY A 46 -1.54 -10.09 -15.93
C GLY A 46 -0.34 -10.18 -14.98
N ALA A 47 -0.52 -10.12 -13.65
CA ALA A 47 0.57 -10.26 -12.69
C ALA A 47 1.25 -11.66 -12.69
N GLY A 48 0.71 -12.62 -13.44
CA GLY A 48 1.21 -14.00 -13.53
C GLY A 48 1.86 -14.43 -14.85
N ALA A 49 1.93 -13.58 -15.87
CA ALA A 49 2.41 -13.99 -17.20
C ALA A 49 3.64 -13.18 -17.65
N GLY A 50 4.83 -13.78 -17.51
CA GLY A 50 6.06 -13.23 -18.06
C GLY A 50 7.27 -14.11 -17.75
N ALA A 51 7.57 -15.05 -18.64
CA ALA A 51 8.82 -15.80 -18.64
C ALA A 51 9.95 -14.96 -19.27
N GLY A 52 11.09 -14.84 -18.61
CA GLY A 52 12.32 -14.28 -19.20
C GLY A 52 13.27 -13.63 -18.20
N VAL A 53 14.33 -14.37 -17.82
CA VAL A 53 15.50 -13.83 -17.12
C VAL A 53 16.34 -13.04 -18.12
N GLY A 54 16.64 -11.78 -17.78
CA GLY A 54 17.57 -10.94 -18.52
C GLY A 54 17.60 -9.53 -17.95
N VAL A 55 18.53 -9.26 -17.04
CA VAL A 55 18.92 -7.88 -16.72
C VAL A 55 19.83 -7.42 -17.85
N ALA A 56 19.24 -7.01 -18.97
CA ALA A 56 19.94 -6.33 -20.04
C ALA A 56 19.70 -4.82 -19.86
N GLY A 57 20.77 -4.10 -19.55
CA GLY A 57 20.74 -2.65 -19.34
C GLY A 57 20.10 -1.92 -20.52
N GLY A 58 19.20 -0.97 -20.21
CA GLY A 58 18.55 -0.08 -21.16
C GLY A 58 17.05 -0.30 -21.37
N VAL A 59 16.44 -1.35 -20.82
CA VAL A 59 15.02 -1.67 -21.05
C VAL A 59 14.25 -1.74 -19.73
N THR A 60 13.06 -1.13 -19.70
CA THR A 60 12.08 -1.31 -18.61
C THR A 60 11.57 -2.75 -18.62
N VAL A 61 11.77 -3.50 -17.53
CA VAL A 61 11.41 -4.93 -17.46
C VAL A 61 10.57 -5.21 -16.22
N TRP A 62 9.42 -5.87 -16.42
CA TRP A 62 8.61 -6.42 -15.34
C TRP A 62 9.09 -7.81 -14.94
N GLN A 63 9.23 -8.04 -13.65
CA GLN A 63 9.60 -9.30 -13.02
C GLN A 63 8.43 -9.80 -12.17
N PRO A 64 7.59 -10.72 -12.68
CA PRO A 64 6.47 -11.26 -11.93
C PRO A 64 6.89 -12.39 -10.97
N ASN A 65 6.03 -12.67 -9.97
CA ASN A 65 6.11 -13.82 -9.08
C ASN A 65 7.47 -14.03 -8.39
N ARG A 66 8.06 -12.96 -7.85
CA ARG A 66 9.34 -13.03 -7.13
C ARG A 66 9.11 -13.06 -5.63
N THR A 67 9.79 -13.95 -4.92
CA THR A 67 9.74 -14.01 -3.45
C THR A 67 10.90 -13.23 -2.86
N VAL A 68 10.59 -12.31 -1.95
CA VAL A 68 11.60 -11.57 -1.18
C VAL A 68 12.17 -12.46 -0.08
N ASN A 69 13.50 -12.57 0.00
CA ASN A 69 14.17 -13.38 1.01
C ASN A 69 15.08 -12.59 1.96
N ALA A 70 15.44 -11.36 1.60
CA ALA A 70 16.31 -10.54 2.42
C ALA A 70 16.15 -9.04 2.12
N LEU A 71 16.51 -8.24 3.11
CA LEU A 71 16.63 -6.79 3.02
C LEU A 71 18.03 -6.38 3.50
N TRP A 72 18.64 -5.41 2.83
CA TRP A 72 19.92 -4.85 3.24
C TRP A 72 19.94 -3.33 3.04
N SER A 73 20.60 -2.62 3.94
CA SER A 73 20.83 -1.18 3.83
C SER A 73 22.14 -0.81 4.53
N ILE A 74 22.73 0.29 4.08
CA ILE A 74 23.96 0.85 4.66
C ILE A 74 23.73 2.33 4.99
N ASN A 75 24.52 2.87 5.93
CA ASN A 75 24.52 4.29 6.29
C ASN A 75 25.11 5.16 5.14
N GLN A 76 24.35 5.25 4.05
CA GLN A 76 24.59 6.09 2.90
C GLN A 76 23.25 6.60 2.38
N SER A 77 23.28 7.73 1.68
CA SER A 77 22.04 8.33 1.14
C SER A 77 21.31 7.34 0.23
N ARG A 78 20.09 6.97 0.64
CA ARG A 78 19.13 6.21 -0.15
C ARG A 78 19.74 4.93 -0.75
N ASN A 79 20.40 4.14 0.11
CA ASN A 79 21.09 2.92 -0.29
C ASN A 79 20.45 1.69 0.38
N SER A 80 19.32 1.26 -0.18
CA SER A 80 18.56 0.09 0.27
C SER A 80 18.42 -0.93 -0.87
N TRP A 81 18.53 -2.20 -0.52
CA TRP A 81 18.54 -3.33 -1.44
C TRP A 81 17.58 -4.42 -0.98
N VAL A 82 17.01 -5.11 -1.95
CA VAL A 82 16.16 -6.28 -1.76
C VAL A 82 16.83 -7.50 -2.36
N GLY A 83 16.79 -8.60 -1.62
CA GLY A 83 17.15 -9.93 -2.09
C GLY A 83 15.92 -10.68 -2.57
N PHE A 84 15.97 -11.22 -3.77
CA PHE A 84 14.95 -12.13 -4.30
C PHE A 84 15.49 -13.55 -4.39
N ALA A 85 14.67 -14.53 -4.00
CA ALA A 85 14.99 -15.93 -4.15
C ALA A 85 15.29 -16.28 -5.62
N GLY A 86 16.49 -16.80 -5.89
CA GLY A 86 16.93 -17.21 -7.23
C GLY A 86 17.25 -16.07 -8.21
N ALA A 87 17.13 -14.79 -7.82
CA ALA A 87 17.44 -13.64 -8.67
C ALA A 87 18.50 -12.67 -8.09
N GLY A 88 18.86 -12.82 -6.82
CA GLY A 88 19.93 -12.06 -6.19
C GLY A 88 19.48 -10.68 -5.69
N TRP A 89 20.44 -9.76 -5.59
CA TRP A 89 20.23 -8.42 -5.03
C TRP A 89 19.86 -7.39 -6.09
N THR A 90 18.80 -6.64 -5.84
CA THR A 90 18.39 -5.49 -6.67
C THR A 90 18.22 -4.26 -5.79
N LYS A 91 18.67 -3.10 -6.27
CA LYS A 91 18.59 -1.85 -5.52
C LYS A 91 17.19 -1.23 -5.65
N LEU A 92 16.71 -0.61 -4.58
CA LEU A 92 15.48 0.19 -4.61
C LEU A 92 15.75 1.57 -5.21
N ALA A 93 14.76 2.17 -5.89
CA ALA A 93 14.87 3.51 -6.41
C ALA A 93 15.28 4.51 -5.33
N ASN A 94 16.21 5.41 -5.68
CA ASN A 94 16.84 6.37 -4.77
C ASN A 94 16.58 7.84 -5.17
N ASN A 95 15.59 8.07 -6.03
CA ASN A 95 15.24 9.38 -6.55
C ASN A 95 14.62 10.32 -5.50
N SER A 96 13.98 9.78 -4.46
CA SER A 96 13.43 10.56 -3.33
C SER A 96 13.44 9.77 -2.02
N ASP A 97 13.39 10.48 -0.89
CA ASP A 97 13.30 9.85 0.43
C ASP A 97 11.97 9.12 0.62
N SER A 98 10.88 9.69 0.08
CA SER A 98 9.57 9.05 0.10
C SER A 98 9.55 7.74 -0.71
N ALA A 99 10.22 7.70 -1.88
CA ALA A 99 10.30 6.49 -2.69
C ALA A 99 11.03 5.37 -1.94
N ILE A 100 12.19 5.66 -1.34
CA ILE A 100 12.94 4.60 -0.66
C ILE A 100 12.23 4.10 0.60
N VAL A 101 11.57 4.99 1.36
CA VAL A 101 10.77 4.60 2.52
C VAL A 101 9.57 3.76 2.09
N ALA A 102 8.80 4.20 1.09
CA ALA A 102 7.63 3.46 0.59
C ALA A 102 8.02 2.07 0.07
N MET A 103 9.06 1.99 -0.76
CA MET A 103 9.54 0.72 -1.28
C MET A 103 10.06 -0.21 -0.18
N THR A 104 10.77 0.33 0.82
CA THR A 104 11.25 -0.47 1.96
C THR A 104 10.08 -1.04 2.76
N ILE A 105 9.01 -0.26 2.98
CA ILE A 105 7.81 -0.73 3.67
C ILE A 105 7.13 -1.87 2.88
N LEU A 106 6.94 -1.69 1.58
CA LEU A 106 6.33 -2.71 0.70
C LEU A 106 7.13 -4.02 0.72
N VAL A 107 8.45 -3.92 0.56
CA VAL A 107 9.33 -5.09 0.56
C VAL A 107 9.38 -5.76 1.94
N SER A 108 9.34 -4.97 3.02
CA SER A 108 9.29 -5.53 4.39
C SER A 108 7.99 -6.28 4.63
N HIS A 109 6.87 -5.77 4.14
CA HIS A 109 5.59 -6.49 4.19
C HIS A 109 5.69 -7.82 3.45
N ALA A 110 6.14 -7.81 2.19
CA ALA A 110 6.34 -9.03 1.39
C ALA A 110 7.30 -10.03 2.05
N LEU A 111 8.37 -9.55 2.70
CA LEU A 111 9.31 -10.40 3.42
C LEU A 111 8.64 -11.07 4.63
N VAL A 112 7.85 -10.35 5.41
CA VAL A 112 7.20 -10.91 6.61
C VAL A 112 6.08 -11.88 6.22
N THR A 113 5.30 -11.57 5.19
CA THR A 113 4.18 -12.41 4.74
C THR A 113 4.61 -13.54 3.80
N GLN A 114 5.85 -13.51 3.31
CA GLN A 114 6.38 -14.42 2.29
C GLN A 114 5.49 -14.45 1.02
N THR A 115 4.79 -13.35 0.71
CA THR A 115 3.97 -13.24 -0.50
C THR A 115 4.86 -12.94 -1.71
N ALA A 116 4.48 -13.50 -2.86
CA ALA A 116 5.15 -13.20 -4.12
C ALA A 116 4.81 -11.78 -4.58
N VAL A 117 5.79 -11.07 -5.12
CA VAL A 117 5.65 -9.69 -5.61
C VAL A 117 5.88 -9.62 -7.11
N GLY A 118 5.31 -8.59 -7.74
CA GLY A 118 5.69 -8.16 -9.08
C GLY A 118 6.43 -6.83 -8.99
N TYR A 119 7.56 -6.67 -9.68
CA TYR A 119 8.30 -5.40 -9.68
C TYR A 119 8.84 -5.01 -11.06
N ARG A 120 9.06 -3.71 -11.25
CA ARG A 120 9.58 -3.13 -12.49
C ARG A 120 10.95 -2.54 -12.27
N THR A 121 11.92 -2.99 -13.05
CA THR A 121 13.25 -2.36 -13.13
C THR A 121 13.33 -1.42 -14.31
N GLU A 122 13.98 -0.28 -14.13
CA GLU A 122 14.28 0.67 -15.20
C GLU A 122 15.70 0.46 -15.76
N ALA A 123 16.08 1.30 -16.72
CA ALA A 123 17.40 1.27 -17.36
C ALA A 123 18.57 1.44 -16.36
N ASP A 124 18.34 2.01 -15.17
CA ASP A 124 19.32 2.13 -14.09
C ASP A 124 19.50 0.84 -13.26
N GLY A 125 18.73 -0.20 -13.57
CA GLY A 125 18.74 -1.48 -12.85
C GLY A 125 18.15 -1.40 -11.44
N MET A 126 17.49 -0.30 -11.09
CA MET A 126 16.80 -0.13 -9.82
C MET A 126 15.32 -0.45 -9.96
N ILE A 127 14.67 -0.77 -8.84
CA ILE A 127 13.23 -1.00 -8.79
C ILE A 127 12.51 0.33 -8.57
N HIS A 128 11.70 0.75 -9.53
CA HIS A 128 10.91 1.98 -9.46
C HIS A 128 9.45 1.73 -9.12
N GLU A 129 8.98 0.50 -9.28
CA GLU A 129 7.59 0.12 -9.04
C GLU A 129 7.51 -1.31 -8.51
N MET A 130 6.63 -1.56 -7.54
CA MET A 130 6.37 -2.87 -6.97
C MET A 130 4.91 -3.01 -6.53
N TYR A 131 4.33 -4.18 -6.80
CA TYR A 131 3.03 -4.60 -6.31
C TYR A 131 3.21 -5.71 -5.28
N VAL A 132 2.60 -5.50 -4.11
CA VAL A 132 2.60 -6.43 -2.96
C VAL A 132 1.16 -6.71 -2.56
N TRP A 133 0.89 -7.96 -2.19
CA TRP A 133 -0.41 -8.47 -1.74
C TRP A 133 -0.37 -8.78 -0.24
#